data_AF-A0A151IU38-F1
#
_entry.id   AF-A0A151IU38-F1
#
_cell.length_a   1.000
_cell.length_b   1.000
_cell.length_c   1.000
_cell.angle_alpha   90.00
_cell.angle_beta   90.00
_cell.angle_gamma   90.00
#
_symmetry.space_group_name_H-M   'P 1'
#
loop_
_entity.id
_entity.type
_entity.pdbx_description
1 polymer ?
#
loop_
_entity_poly.entity_id
_entity_poly.type
_entity_poly.pdbx_seq_one_letter_code
_entity_poly.pdbx_strand_id
1 'polypeptide(L)'
;MEISCNKQINFSKDEEQLLVALVEKYKSIIENRKSNATTWKDKEKAWQVTEKEFNSNSGQNARNCKQLKEKYLNMKKRTKQRFSNEKKIQ
;
A
#
# COMPACT_ATOMS: atom_id res chain seq x y z
N MET A 1 17.02 10.86 27.07
CA MET A 1 16.87 10.96 25.60
C MET A 1 15.39 10.95 25.31
N GLU A 2 14.80 12.13 25.12
CA GLU A 2 13.39 12.26 24.76
C GLU A 2 13.22 11.76 23.32
N ILE A 3 12.68 10.55 23.15
CA ILE A 3 12.18 10.11 21.85
C ILE A 3 10.81 10.76 21.67
N SER A 4 10.81 12.06 21.43
CA SER A 4 9.63 12.80 21.01
C SER A 4 9.71 12.96 19.49
N CYS A 5 9.22 11.97 18.76
CA CYS A 5 8.90 12.13 17.35
C CYS A 5 7.72 11.23 16.96
N ASN A 6 6.57 11.44 17.60
CA ASN A 6 5.27 11.18 17.01
C ASN A 6 4.99 12.15 15.83
N LYS A 7 5.96 12.30 14.91
CA LYS A 7 5.67 12.80 13.58
C LYS A 7 4.98 11.65 12.89
N GLN A 8 3.72 11.81 12.53
CA GLN A 8 3.11 10.98 11.53
C GLN A 8 3.89 11.20 10.23
N ILE A 9 4.93 10.39 10.00
CA ILE A 9 5.79 10.55 8.83
C ILE A 9 4.91 10.23 7.64
N ASN A 10 4.62 11.24 6.82
CA ASN A 10 3.91 11.05 5.58
C ASN A 10 4.77 10.19 4.65
N PHE A 11 4.12 9.37 3.83
CA PHE A 11 4.81 8.69 2.74
C PHE A 11 5.33 9.76 1.77
N SER A 12 6.62 9.75 1.50
CA SER A 12 7.22 10.51 0.41
C SER A 12 6.72 9.99 -0.94
N LYS A 13 6.90 10.78 -2.01
CA LYS A 13 6.51 10.35 -3.36
C LYS A 13 7.24 9.07 -3.79
N ASP A 14 8.51 8.93 -3.42
CA ASP A 14 9.31 7.77 -3.76
C ASP A 14 8.82 6.52 -3.00
N GLU A 15 8.46 6.68 -1.72
CA GLU A 15 7.81 5.61 -0.96
C GLU A 15 6.43 5.24 -1.55
N GLU A 16 5.64 6.21 -2.00
CA GLU A 16 4.37 5.93 -2.68
C GLU A 16 4.58 5.16 -3.98
N GLN A 17 5.55 5.54 -4.80
CA GLN A 17 5.91 4.83 -6.03
C GLN A 17 6.41 3.42 -5.75
N LEU A 18 7.29 3.26 -4.76
CA LEU A 18 7.77 1.96 -4.32
C LEU A 18 6.62 1.06 -3.85
N LEU A 19 5.70 1.60 -3.04
CA LEU A 19 4.52 0.88 -2.59
C LEU A 19 3.65 0.43 -3.76
N VAL A 20 3.42 1.30 -4.76
CA VAL A 20 2.65 0.93 -5.95
C VAL A 20 3.34 -0.17 -6.73
N ALA A 21 4.65 -0.06 -7.00
CA ALA A 21 5.41 -1.06 -7.74
C ALA A 21 5.39 -2.43 -7.05
N LEU A 22 5.53 -2.47 -5.72
CA LEU A 22 5.45 -3.70 -4.93
C LEU A 22 4.04 -4.30 -4.97
N VAL A 23 2.99 -3.48 -4.84
CA VAL A 23 1.61 -3.97 -4.91
C VAL A 23 1.27 -4.45 -6.33
N GLU A 24 1.81 -3.82 -7.37
CA GLU A 24 1.65 -4.28 -8.75
C GLU A 24 2.28 -5.66 -8.97
N LYS A 25 3.47 -5.89 -8.42
CA LYS A 25 4.15 -7.21 -8.44
C LYS A 25 3.28 -8.31 -7.81
N TYR A 26 2.53 -7.99 -6.76
CA TYR A 26 1.63 -8.93 -6.07
C TYR A 26 0.14 -8.75 -6.41
N LYS A 27 -0.18 -7.98 -7.46
CA LYS A 27 -1.56 -7.60 -7.81
C LYS A 27 -2.47 -8.80 -8.05
N SER A 28 -1.94 -9.85 -8.66
CA SER A 28 -2.67 -11.09 -8.93
C SER A 28 -3.21 -11.77 -7.66
N ILE A 29 -2.54 -11.55 -6.52
CA ILE A 29 -2.93 -12.07 -5.20
C ILE A 29 -3.75 -11.01 -4.44
N ILE A 30 -3.25 -9.77 -4.38
CA ILE A 30 -3.85 -8.67 -3.61
C ILE A 30 -5.23 -8.28 -4.16
N GLU A 31 -5.36 -8.15 -5.49
CA GLU A 31 -6.61 -7.80 -6.17
C GLU A 31 -7.47 -9.00 -6.56
N ASN A 32 -7.08 -10.22 -6.17
CA ASN A 32 -7.88 -11.40 -6.44
C ASN A 32 -9.28 -11.25 -5.81
N ARG A 33 -10.32 -11.25 -6.65
CA ARG A 33 -11.71 -11.12 -6.21
C ARG A 33 -12.28 -12.41 -5.61
N LYS A 34 -11.58 -13.54 -5.71
CA LYS A 34 -12.00 -14.81 -5.10
C LYS A 34 -11.84 -14.75 -3.58
N SER A 35 -12.94 -14.97 -2.85
CA SER A 35 -12.99 -14.91 -1.39
C SER A 35 -13.00 -16.30 -0.77
N ASN A 36 -11.93 -17.08 -0.98
CA ASN A 36 -11.76 -18.35 -0.30
C ASN A 36 -10.90 -18.13 0.96
N ALA A 37 -11.04 -18.99 1.98
CA ALA A 37 -10.25 -18.89 3.22
C ALA A 37 -8.73 -18.93 2.94
N THR A 38 -8.31 -19.69 1.92
CA THR A 38 -6.93 -19.71 1.41
C THR A 38 -6.50 -18.34 0.87
N THR A 39 -7.39 -17.67 0.12
CA THR A 39 -7.11 -16.35 -0.47
C THR A 39 -6.85 -15.27 0.57
N TRP A 40 -7.46 -15.37 1.77
CA TRP A 40 -7.17 -14.45 2.87
C TRP A 40 -5.73 -14.58 3.38
N LYS A 41 -5.28 -15.81 3.62
CA LYS A 41 -3.91 -16.10 4.03
C LYS A 41 -2.90 -15.69 2.96
N ASP A 42 -3.22 -15.93 1.69
CA ASP A 42 -2.34 -15.55 0.58
C ASP A 42 -2.22 -14.03 0.44
N LYS A 43 -3.32 -13.28 0.63
CA LYS A 43 -3.30 -11.82 0.67
C LYS A 43 -2.49 -11.30 1.84
N GLU A 44 -2.67 -11.87 3.03
CA GLU A 44 -1.90 -11.48 4.22
C GLU A 44 -0.40 -11.71 4.01
N LYS A 45 -0.02 -12.88 3.48
CA LYS A 45 1.37 -13.17 3.09
C LYS A 45 1.90 -12.19 2.06
N ALA A 46 1.13 -11.86 1.02
CA ALA A 46 1.54 -10.88 0.01
C ALA A 46 1.82 -9.51 0.62
N TRP A 47 1.00 -9.07 1.59
CA TRP A 47 1.22 -7.83 2.33
C TRP A 47 2.45 -7.90 3.25
N GLN A 48 2.70 -9.03 3.91
CA GLN A 48 3.90 -9.23 4.73
C GLN A 48 5.19 -9.22 3.89
N VAL A 49 5.17 -9.83 2.71
CA VAL A 49 6.29 -9.78 1.77
C VAL A 49 6.50 -8.34 1.26
N THR A 50 5.41 -7.65 0.92
CA THR A 50 5.44 -6.22 0.54
C THR A 50 6.04 -5.36 1.64
N GLU A 51 5.65 -5.58 2.90
CA GLU A 51 6.22 -4.90 4.07
C GLU A 51 7.72 -5.14 4.20
N LYS A 52 8.15 -6.40 4.08
CA LYS A 52 9.57 -6.75 4.20
C LYS A 52 10.39 -6.12 3.08
N GLU A 53 9.93 -6.19 1.83
CA GLU A 53 10.57 -5.54 0.68
C GLU A 53 10.59 -4.02 0.86
N PHE A 54 9.47 -3.42 1.25
CA PHE A 54 9.36 -1.98 1.47
C PHE A 54 10.33 -1.50 2.56
N ASN A 55 10.37 -2.16 3.72
CA ASN A 55 11.24 -1.78 4.82
C ASN A 55 12.73 -1.98 4.47
N SER A 56 13.04 -2.99 3.65
CA SER A 56 14.41 -3.24 3.16
C SER A 56 14.86 -2.18 2.14
N ASN A 57 13.94 -1.62 1.35
CA ASN A 57 14.24 -0.60 0.34
C ASN A 57 14.10 0.84 0.84
N SER A 58 13.17 1.11 1.75
CA SER A 58 12.90 2.44 2.30
C SER A 58 14.00 2.89 3.25
N GLY A 59 14.61 1.96 4.01
CA GLY A 59 15.81 2.17 4.85
C GLY A 59 15.67 3.17 6.00
N GLN A 60 14.70 4.07 5.95
CA GLN A 60 14.54 5.20 6.86
C GLN A 60 13.36 5.01 7.82
N ASN A 61 12.26 4.39 7.38
CA ASN A 61 11.05 4.25 8.19
C ASN A 61 10.42 2.88 8.02
N ALA A 62 10.46 2.07 9.09
CA ALA A 62 9.72 0.81 9.14
C ALA A 62 8.22 1.11 9.13
N ARG A 63 7.50 0.59 8.14
CA ARG A 63 6.04 0.65 8.03
C ARG A 63 5.49 -0.74 8.26
N ASN A 64 4.35 -0.80 8.93
CA ASN A 64 3.62 -2.03 9.12
C ASN A 64 2.80 -2.36 7.86
N CYS A 65 2.62 -3.65 7.54
CA CYS A 65 1.74 -4.10 6.46
C CYS A 65 0.33 -3.44 6.50
N LYS A 66 -0.23 -3.18 7.69
CA LYS A 66 -1.50 -2.47 7.85
C LYS A 66 -1.45 -1.04 7.32
N GLN A 67 -0.37 -0.30 7.62
CA GLN A 67 -0.18 1.09 7.16
C GLN A 67 -0.02 1.15 5.64
N LEU A 68 0.75 0.22 5.07
CA LEU A 68 0.93 0.10 3.61
C LEU A 68 -0.39 -0.21 2.91
N LYS A 69 -1.17 -1.13 3.47
CA LYS A 69 -2.51 -1.48 2.95
C LYS A 69 -3.47 -0.29 2.99
N GLU A 70 -3.57 0.40 4.13
CA GLU A 70 -4.42 1.59 4.27
C GLU A 70 -4.01 2.70 3.29
N LYS A 71 -2.70 2.97 3.18
CA LYS A 71 -2.17 3.95 2.24
C LYS A 71 -2.52 3.59 0.80
N TYR A 72 -2.29 2.35 0.38
CA TYR A 72 -2.62 1.87 -0.95
C TYR A 72 -4.12 1.96 -1.27
N LEU A 73 -4.99 1.55 -0.34
CA LEU A 73 -6.45 1.67 -0.51
C LEU A 73 -6.89 3.12 -0.66
N ASN A 74 -6.30 4.03 0.14
CA ASN A 74 -6.55 5.46 0.03
C ASN A 74 -6.09 6.02 -1.32
N MET A 75 -4.92 5.63 -1.82
CA MET A 75 -4.42 5.99 -3.15
C MET A 75 -5.35 5.47 -4.24
N LYS A 76 -5.74 4.19 -4.19
CA LYS A 76 -6.67 3.58 -5.15
C LYS A 76 -8.03 4.28 -5.18
N LYS A 77 -8.55 4.67 -4.00
CA LYS A 77 -9.79 5.44 -3.89
C LYS A 77 -9.65 6.83 -4.53
N ARG A 78 -8.56 7.55 -4.25
CA ARG A 78 -8.27 8.87 -4.83
C ARG A 78 -8.11 8.79 -6.36
N THR A 79 -7.38 7.80 -6.86
CA THR A 79 -7.22 7.56 -8.30
C THR A 79 -8.57 7.26 -8.96
N LYS A 80 -9.40 6.38 -8.38
CA LYS A 80 -10.74 6.10 -8.90
C LYS A 80 -11.64 7.33 -8.91
N GLN A 81 -11.59 8.18 -7.88
CA GLN A 81 -12.35 9.44 -7.84
C GLN A 81 -11.89 10.42 -8.92
N ARG A 82 -10.57 10.50 -9.19
CA ARG A 82 -10.02 11.34 -10.25
C ARG A 82 -10.54 10.91 -11.63
N PHE A 83 -10.52 9.61 -11.93
CA PHE A 83 -11.08 9.05 -13.17
C PHE A 83 -12.61 9.14 -13.24
N SER A 84 -13.33 9.06 -12.11
CA SER A 84 -14.79 9.24 -12.08
C SER A 84 -15.21 10.70 -12.28
N ASN A 85 -14.40 11.67 -11.87
CA ASN A 85 -14.69 13.09 -12.09
C ASN A 85 -14.42 13.55 -13.53
N GLU A 86 -13.49 12.90 -14.25
CA GLU A 86 -13.28 13.16 -15.68
C GLU A 86 -14.46 12.71 -16.56
N LYS A 87 -15.25 11.73 -16.11
CA LYS A 87 -16.44 11.27 -16.85
C LYS A 87 -17.71 12.11 -16.66
N LYS A 88 -17.66 13.19 -15.87
CA LYS A 88 -18.79 14.13 -15.74
C LYS A 88 -18.65 15.38 -16.61
N ILE A 89 -17.55 15.50 -17.36
CA ILE A 89 -17.32 16.58 -18.33
C ILE A 89 -17.01 15.94 -19.68
N GLN A 90 -17.99 15.20 -20.23
CA GLN A 90 -18.09 14.93 -21.65
C GLN A 90 -19.56 14.71 -22.00
#